data_AF-A0ABD2YSC6-F1
#
_entry.id   AF-A0ABD2YSC6-F1
#
_cell.length_a   1.000
_cell.length_b   1.000
_cell.length_c   1.000
_cell.angle_alpha   90.00
_cell.angle_beta   90.00
_cell.angle_gamma   90.00
#
_symmetry.space_group_name_H-M   'P 1'
#
loop_
_entity.id
_entity.type
_entity.pdbx_description
1 polymer ?
#
loop_
_entity_poly.entity_id
_entity_poly.type
_entity_poly.pdbx_seq_one_letter_code
_entity_poly.pdbx_strand_id
1 'polypeptide(L)'
;MLSVINAGAVEMKGWQVHVGLQYNELLVSADGAIVVGESGLPVSIGKNGMVFAGYPMTDLKIAIKITGDYTQIQVQITIKGTMFGLKSGTPMPKNLNLLNDGYKCPAAKRQGYFSTESMWRLID
;
A
#
# COMPACT_ATOMS: atom_id res chain seq x y z
N MET A 1 -6.25 -3.84 1.34
CA MET A 1 -5.29 -3.38 2.36
C MET A 1 -3.94 -3.19 1.71
N LEU A 2 -3.27 -2.08 1.98
CA LEU A 2 -1.91 -1.78 1.53
C LEU A 2 -1.00 -1.71 2.76
N SER A 3 0.15 -2.36 2.73
CA SER A 3 1.11 -2.35 3.84
C SER A 3 2.42 -1.74 3.37
N VAL A 4 2.95 -0.78 4.13
CA VAL A 4 4.30 -0.25 3.93
C VAL A 4 5.12 -0.65 5.15
N ILE A 5 6.25 -1.34 4.92
CA ILE A 5 7.14 -1.83 5.98
C ILE A 5 8.57 -1.38 5.70
N ASN A 6 9.21 -0.78 6.71
CA ASN A 6 10.62 -0.46 6.67
C ASN A 6 11.45 -1.64 7.19
N ALA A 7 11.90 -2.49 6.26
CA ALA A 7 12.84 -3.58 6.53
C ALA A 7 14.31 -3.16 6.36
N GLY A 8 14.60 -1.86 6.22
CA GLY A 8 15.94 -1.33 6.01
C GLY A 8 16.71 -1.04 7.30
N ALA A 9 17.96 -0.61 7.12
CA ALA A 9 18.84 -0.15 8.19
C ALA A 9 18.77 1.37 8.45
N VAL A 10 17.98 2.10 7.66
CA VAL A 10 17.82 3.56 7.75
C VAL A 10 16.35 3.92 7.97
N GLU A 11 16.10 4.90 8.82
CA GLU A 11 14.75 5.39 9.11
C GLU A 11 14.14 6.03 7.85
N MET A 12 12.91 5.65 7.53
CA MET A 12 12.17 6.16 6.37
C MET A 12 11.29 7.32 6.83
N LYS A 13 11.74 8.54 6.56
CA LYS A 13 11.04 9.77 6.94
C LYS A 13 10.07 10.22 5.86
N GLY A 14 8.87 10.65 6.26
CA GLY A 14 7.85 11.19 5.37
C GLY A 14 7.54 10.22 4.22
N TRP A 15 7.19 8.97 4.55
CA TRP A 15 6.96 7.98 3.50
C TRP A 15 5.78 8.39 2.62
N GLN A 16 5.94 8.19 1.31
CA GLN A 16 4.89 8.41 0.32
C GLN A 16 4.87 7.27 -0.66
N VAL A 17 3.67 6.77 -0.96
CA VAL A 17 3.49 5.66 -1.91
C VAL A 17 2.52 6.06 -2.99
N HIS A 18 2.94 5.88 -4.24
CA HIS A 18 2.10 6.02 -5.42
C HIS A 18 1.44 4.68 -5.73
N VAL A 19 0.11 4.72 -5.87
CA VAL A 19 -0.71 3.57 -6.26
C VAL A 19 -1.39 3.90 -7.58
N GLY A 20 -0.89 3.31 -8.65
CA GLY A 20 -1.50 3.39 -9.98
C GLY A 20 -2.59 2.35 -10.10
N LEU A 21 -3.86 2.77 -10.13
CA LEU A 21 -4.99 1.87 -10.36
C LEU A 21 -5.22 1.63 -11.87
N GLN A 22 -5.96 0.58 -12.21
CA GLN A 22 -6.05 0.08 -13.59
C GLN A 22 -7.29 0.59 -14.33
N TYR A 23 -8.35 0.93 -13.61
CA TYR A 23 -9.65 1.24 -14.18
C TYR A 23 -10.06 2.68 -13.84
N ASN A 24 -11.36 2.93 -13.77
CA ASN A 24 -11.91 4.15 -13.20
C ASN A 24 -12.42 3.78 -11.81
N GLU A 25 -11.61 4.02 -10.79
CA GLU A 25 -11.95 3.75 -9.40
C GLU A 25 -12.39 5.03 -8.69
N LEU A 26 -13.27 4.88 -7.70
CA LEU A 26 -13.71 5.95 -6.81
C LEU A 26 -13.26 5.60 -5.41
N LEU A 27 -12.39 6.42 -4.84
CA LEU A 27 -11.95 6.27 -3.46
C LEU A 27 -12.97 6.91 -2.53
N VAL A 28 -13.38 6.16 -1.51
CA VAL A 28 -14.39 6.59 -0.52
C VAL A 28 -13.75 6.81 0.84
N SER A 29 -12.82 5.96 1.26
CA SER A 29 -12.06 6.15 2.49
C SER A 29 -10.63 5.62 2.36
N ALA A 30 -9.72 6.22 3.12
CA ALA A 30 -8.36 5.77 3.30
C ALA A 30 -7.98 5.93 4.77
N ASP A 31 -7.97 4.83 5.51
CA ASP A 31 -7.59 4.83 6.92
C ASP A 31 -6.10 4.48 7.05
N GLY A 32 -5.37 5.21 7.90
CA GLY A 32 -3.91 5.01 8.09
C GLY A 32 -3.02 5.77 7.08
N ALA A 33 -3.62 6.62 6.24
CA ALA A 33 -2.91 7.53 5.35
C ALA A 33 -3.82 8.70 4.94
N ILE A 34 -3.23 9.75 4.39
CA ILE A 34 -3.94 10.81 3.67
C ILE A 34 -3.64 10.72 2.17
N VAL A 35 -4.59 11.17 1.35
CA VAL A 35 -4.39 11.31 -0.09
C VAL A 35 -3.78 12.66 -0.38
N VAL A 36 -2.61 12.68 -1.03
CA VAL A 36 -1.90 13.92 -1.34
C VAL A 36 -2.56 14.61 -2.53
N GLY A 37 -2.79 15.92 -2.41
CA GLY A 37 -3.35 16.76 -3.47
C GLY A 37 -4.87 16.81 -3.52
N GLU A 38 -5.56 16.04 -2.68
CA GLU A 38 -7.02 16.00 -2.61
C GLU A 38 -7.50 16.61 -1.30
N SER A 39 -8.56 17.42 -1.35
CA SER A 39 -9.09 18.12 -0.16
C SER A 39 -10.14 17.31 0.60
N GLY A 40 -10.55 16.14 0.11
CA GLY A 40 -11.58 15.31 0.74
C GLY A 40 -11.92 14.05 -0.04
N LEU A 41 -12.69 13.17 0.59
CA LEU A 41 -13.23 11.95 -0.01
C LEU A 41 -14.76 12.05 -0.04
N PRO A 42 -15.44 11.49 -1.06
CA PRO A 42 -14.89 10.62 -2.11
C PRO A 42 -14.18 11.37 -3.25
N VAL A 43 -13.20 10.73 -3.88
CA VAL A 43 -12.45 11.26 -5.04
C VAL A 43 -12.36 10.24 -6.16
N SER A 44 -12.53 10.70 -7.41
CA SER A 44 -12.34 9.85 -8.60
C SER A 44 -10.86 9.70 -8.89
N ILE A 45 -10.38 8.46 -8.85
CA ILE A 45 -9.00 8.13 -9.20
C ILE A 45 -8.95 7.90 -10.72
N GLY A 46 -8.28 8.83 -11.41
CA GLY A 46 -7.99 8.66 -12.83
C GLY A 46 -6.88 7.62 -13.07
N LYS A 47 -6.55 7.40 -14.34
CA LYS A 47 -5.50 6.46 -14.78
C LYS A 47 -4.10 6.77 -14.24
N ASN A 48 -3.89 7.98 -13.72
CA ASN A 48 -2.61 8.40 -13.15
C ASN A 48 -2.41 7.88 -11.72
N GLY A 49 -3.42 7.27 -11.10
CA GLY A 49 -3.35 6.77 -9.74
C GLY A 49 -3.48 7.86 -8.69
N MET A 50 -3.06 7.53 -7.47
CA MET A 50 -3.06 8.44 -6.33
C MET A 50 -1.79 8.28 -5.51
N VAL A 51 -1.49 9.30 -4.70
CA VAL A 51 -0.37 9.27 -3.76
C VAL A 51 -0.91 9.28 -2.35
N PHE A 52 -0.45 8.33 -1.54
CA PHE A 52 -0.70 8.30 -0.10
C PHE A 52 0.52 8.78 0.65
N ALA A 53 0.29 9.57 1.69
CA ALA A 53 1.30 9.95 2.66
C ALA A 53 0.89 9.51 4.07
N GLY A 54 1.88 9.28 4.92
CA GLY A 54 1.63 8.76 6.26
C GLY A 54 0.86 9.70 7.18
N TYR A 55 -0.20 9.16 7.80
CA TYR A 55 -0.95 9.82 8.86
C TYR A 55 -1.68 8.77 9.72
N PRO A 56 -1.60 8.83 11.06
CA PRO A 56 -0.82 9.77 11.87
C PRO A 56 0.69 9.46 11.89
N MET A 57 1.11 8.31 11.35
CA MET A 57 2.50 7.89 11.34
C MET A 57 3.19 8.27 10.03
N THR A 58 3.92 9.38 10.03
CA THR A 58 4.65 9.91 8.86
C THR A 58 5.99 9.22 8.61
N ASP A 59 6.61 8.70 9.68
CA ASP A 59 7.96 8.15 9.67
C ASP A 59 7.93 6.69 10.13
N LEU A 60 8.66 5.82 9.42
CA LEU A 60 8.83 4.41 9.77
C LEU A 60 10.25 4.18 10.30
N LYS A 61 10.35 3.71 11.54
CA LYS A 61 11.63 3.39 12.16
C LYS A 61 12.24 2.13 11.56
N ILE A 62 13.49 1.83 11.94
CA ILE A 62 14.22 0.64 11.48
C ILE A 62 13.96 -0.55 12.39
N ALA A 63 13.83 -1.75 11.82
CA ALA A 63 13.61 -2.98 12.60
C ALA A 63 14.69 -3.23 13.67
N ILE A 64 15.94 -2.79 13.43
CA ILE A 64 17.07 -3.00 14.36
C ILE A 64 16.90 -2.23 15.68
N LYS A 65 16.27 -1.05 15.64
CA LYS A 65 16.16 -0.16 16.81
C LYS A 65 14.95 -0.48 17.68
N ILE A 66 14.12 -1.42 17.25
CA ILE A 66 12.79 -1.68 17.80
C ILE A 66 12.80 -3.10 18.33
N THR A 67 12.33 -3.30 19.55
CA THR A 67 12.32 -4.62 20.22
C THR A 67 11.18 -5.51 19.69
N GLY A 68 11.10 -5.70 18.37
CA GLY A 68 10.07 -6.52 17.72
C GLY A 68 8.69 -5.89 17.63
N ASP A 69 8.55 -4.60 17.94
CA ASP A 69 7.29 -3.86 17.78
C ASP A 69 7.08 -3.43 16.31
N TYR A 70 6.27 -4.21 15.59
CA TYR A 70 5.96 -3.97 14.19
C TYR A 70 5.16 -2.68 13.95
N THR A 71 4.48 -2.15 14.97
CA THR A 71 3.62 -0.96 14.80
C THR A 71 4.41 0.30 14.48
N GLN A 72 5.72 0.31 14.78
CA GLN A 72 6.61 1.46 14.55
C GLN A 72 7.44 1.36 13.26
N ILE A 73 7.42 0.21 12.60
CA ILE A 73 8.14 -0.05 11.35
C ILE A 73 7.21 -0.37 10.18
N GLN A 74 5.93 -0.63 10.47
CA GLN A 74 4.90 -0.92 9.50
C GLN A 74 3.69 -0.03 9.71
N VAL A 75 3.10 0.38 8.60
CA VAL A 75 1.78 1.00 8.55
C VAL A 75 0.88 0.21 7.62
N GLN A 76 -0.39 0.09 8.00
CA GLN A 76 -1.42 -0.55 7.21
C GLN A 76 -2.45 0.49 6.82
N ILE A 77 -2.73 0.54 5.51
CA ILE A 77 -3.64 1.48 4.90
C ILE A 77 -4.87 0.71 4.43
N THR A 78 -6.02 1.06 4.98
CA THR A 78 -7.29 0.48 4.59
C THR A 78 -7.95 1.40 3.58
N ILE A 79 -7.87 1.00 2.31
CA ILE A 79 -8.44 1.71 1.18
C ILE A 79 -9.82 1.11 0.89
N LYS A 80 -10.86 1.93 0.97
CA LYS A 80 -12.22 1.55 0.54
C LYS A 80 -12.64 2.39 -0.65
N GLY A 81 -13.20 1.75 -1.65
CA GLY A 81 -13.64 2.40 -2.86
C GLY A 81 -14.49 1.48 -3.73
N THR A 82 -14.94 2.02 -4.85
CA THR A 82 -15.64 1.27 -5.90
C THR A 82 -14.80 1.26 -7.16
N MET A 83 -14.98 0.24 -7.98
CA MET A 83 -14.31 0.11 -9.27
C MET A 83 -15.37 -0.02 -10.36
N PHE A 84 -15.17 0.71 -11.46
CA PHE A 84 -16.03 0.62 -12.64
C PHE A 84 -15.27 -0.02 -13.80
N GLY A 85 -15.96 -0.84 -14.59
CA GLY A 85 -15.41 -1.39 -15.84
C GLY A 85 -14.74 -2.76 -15.75
N LEU A 86 -14.67 -3.38 -14.56
CA LEU A 86 -14.27 -4.79 -14.43
C LEU A 86 -15.49 -5.70 -14.40
N LYS A 87 -15.49 -6.76 -15.23
CA LYS A 87 -16.57 -7.74 -15.28
C LYS A 87 -16.62 -8.65 -14.04
N SER A 88 -15.46 -9.02 -13.48
CA SER A 88 -15.34 -9.77 -12.22
C SER A 88 -13.90 -9.77 -11.67
N GLY A 89 -13.75 -9.90 -10.35
CA GLY A 89 -12.47 -10.06 -9.66
C GLY A 89 -12.04 -8.87 -8.81
N THR A 90 -10.91 -9.00 -8.12
CA THR A 90 -10.22 -7.91 -7.42
C THR A 90 -8.97 -7.54 -8.24
N PRO A 91 -8.90 -6.33 -8.82
CA PRO A 91 -7.74 -5.95 -9.63
C PRO A 91 -6.53 -5.73 -8.73
N MET A 92 -5.35 -6.08 -9.24
CA MET A 92 -4.11 -5.60 -8.66
C MET A 92 -3.86 -4.18 -9.16
N PRO A 93 -3.24 -3.27 -8.36
CA PRO A 93 -2.73 -2.02 -8.89
C PRO A 93 -1.80 -2.25 -10.10
N LYS A 94 -1.81 -1.33 -11.06
CA LYS A 94 -0.89 -1.30 -12.19
C LYS A 94 0.54 -1.00 -11.73
N ASN A 95 0.67 0.00 -10.86
CA ASN A 95 1.95 0.48 -10.35
C ASN A 95 1.85 0.62 -8.83
N LEU A 96 2.92 0.28 -8.14
CA LEU A 96 3.07 0.48 -6.70
C LEU A 96 4.51 0.90 -6.43
N ASN A 97 4.70 2.19 -6.21
CA ASN A 97 6.02 2.79 -6.11
C ASN A 97 6.15 3.59 -4.82
N LEU A 98 7.25 3.40 -4.10
CA LEU A 98 7.64 4.31 -3.04
C LEU A 98 8.25 5.56 -3.68
N LEU A 99 7.81 6.75 -3.27
CA LEU A 99 8.29 8.02 -3.82
C LEU A 99 9.48 8.59 -3.05
N ASN A 100 9.91 7.93 -1.97
CA ASN A 100 11.08 8.31 -1.19
C ASN A 100 12.38 8.11 -2.00
N ASP A 101 13.32 9.03 -1.83
CA ASP A 101 14.60 9.02 -2.51
C ASP A 101 15.41 7.74 -2.22
N GLY A 102 16.05 7.22 -3.27
CA GLY A 102 16.93 6.04 -3.15
C GLY A 102 16.20 4.69 -3.21
N TYR A 103 14.87 4.66 -3.23
CA TYR A 103 14.10 3.42 -3.35
C TYR A 103 13.63 3.19 -4.78
N LYS A 104 14.01 2.04 -5.37
CA LYS A 104 13.51 1.59 -6.68
C LYS A 104 12.65 0.36 -6.49
N CYS A 105 11.34 0.50 -6.71
CA CYS A 105 10.41 -0.62 -6.67
C CYS A 105 10.42 -1.39 -8.00
N PRO A 106 10.51 -2.73 -7.97
CA PRO A 106 10.28 -3.53 -9.18
C PRO A 106 8.81 -3.44 -9.60
N ALA A 107 8.52 -3.83 -10.84
CA ALA A 107 7.14 -3.90 -11.32
C ALA A 107 6.27 -4.75 -10.40
N ALA A 108 5.04 -4.30 -10.14
CA ALA A 108 4.09 -5.00 -9.30
C ALA A 108 3.82 -6.41 -9.88
N LYS A 109 3.96 -7.44 -9.03
CA LYS A 109 3.70 -8.83 -9.40
C LYS A 109 2.48 -9.34 -8.67
N ARG A 110 1.57 -9.97 -9.42
CA ARG A 110 0.43 -10.66 -8.83
C ARG A 110 0.93 -11.95 -8.23
N GLN A 111 1.08 -11.98 -6.91
CA GLN A 111 1.20 -13.24 -6.19
C GLN A 111 -0.19 -13.88 -6.13
N GLY A 112 -0.26 -15.17 -6.49
CA GLY A 112 -1.50 -15.93 -6.41
C GLY A 112 -2.00 -16.01 -4.96
N TYR A 113 -3.26 -16.41 -4.79
CA TYR A 113 -3.78 -16.70 -3.45
C TYR A 113 -3.03 -17.90 -2.88
N PHE A 114 -2.43 -17.76 -1.69
CA PHE A 114 -2.16 -18.95 -0.87
C PHE A 114 -3.53 -19.47 -0.44
N SER A 115 -3.99 -20.57 -1.04
CA SER A 115 -5.08 -21.32 -0.44
C SER A 115 -4.58 -21.83 0.91
N THR A 116 -5.34 -21.65 1.97
CA THR A 116 -5.05 -22.16 3.31
C THR A 116 -4.89 -23.69 3.36
N GLU A 117 -5.27 -24.41 2.30
CA GLU A 117 -4.95 -25.83 2.10
C GLU A 117 -3.47 -26.10 1.82
N SER A 118 -2.72 -25.13 1.29
CA SER A 118 -1.31 -25.31 0.90
C SER A 118 -0.37 -25.35 2.10
N MET A 119 -0.78 -24.82 3.26
CA MET A 119 0.03 -24.73 4.47
C MET A 119 0.15 -26.10 5.18
N TRP A 120 -0.85 -26.97 5.02
CA TRP A 120 -0.85 -28.31 5.62
C TRP A 120 -0.10 -29.36 4.80
N ARG A 121 0.28 -29.05 3.56
CA ARG A 121 1.04 -29.96 2.68
C ARG A 121 2.56 -29.86 2.79
N LEU A 122 3.06 -29.00 3.68
CA LEU A 122 4.50 -28.77 3.90
C LEU A 122 4.99 -29.32 5.24
N ILE A 123 4.20 -30.18 5.91
CA ILE A 123 4.56 -30.85 7.18
C ILE A 123 4.53 -32.39 7.02
N ASP A 124 4.67 -32.90 5.79
CA ASP A 124 4.94 -34.33 5.55
C ASP A 124 6.31 -34.51 4.89
#